data_AF-A0A925YK31-F1
#
_entry.id   AF-A0A925YK31-F1
#
_cell.length_a   1.000
_cell.length_b   1.000
_cell.length_c   1.000
_cell.angle_alpha   90.00
_cell.angle_beta   90.00
_cell.angle_gamma   90.00
#
_symmetry.space_group_name_H-M   'P 1'
#
loop_
_entity.id
_entity.type
_entity.pdbx_description
1 polymer ?
#
loop_
_entity_poly.entity_id
_entity_poly.type
_entity_poly.pdbx_seq_one_letter_code
_entity_poly.pdbx_strand_id
1 'polypeptide(L)'
;MQTENKKWLRPVALLASGIALTLSFTLAGCGGSDDDDDNGIAPSPSPSSSASILPSPSPSPTSSPAATGTVTGRVFAPDGRTAVSDALIYVPTDQTRAIAPLSSAGRAAPEPALTETRTDANGNFSLTGVPVGDTVVKILKGQWLIKTVIPVTAGGTSTIPVAQTTLPITGTGAAKIAVVLGTFDRMEDVLAKLGLGEVENGRLKPGTQTFDIYGESFLGATGTQGTANDLVSNAAKLAQYDIVFFDCGADEEPLENAAVRQNLRNYVQNGGNLYVTDLAYDYIEQSIPEAIDFFGEDGVAIGTSEQSGEAEVGTSGVASNADVLDDNLRNWLSARGVLQGDGKVHIEGFLGGWGVINKPEAGGKEWIRGLLIEEGEGRSAHTHAHAHDKKRGRGRQVGTGETRTLTVTAPFGAGKVLYSSYHTEPGLDPSDTLLPQEQILAYLVFEL
;
A
#
# COMPACT_ATOMS: atom_id res chain seq x y z
N MET A 1 -18.98 58.54 15.24
CA MET A 1 -20.35 58.00 15.15
C MET A 1 -20.21 56.52 14.80
N GLN A 2 -20.02 55.63 15.78
CA GLN A 2 -21.08 54.93 16.54
C GLN A 2 -22.26 54.47 15.69
N THR A 3 -22.36 53.15 15.49
CA THR A 3 -23.42 52.19 15.89
C THR A 3 -23.28 50.96 14.98
N GLU A 4 -23.49 49.69 15.34
CA GLU A 4 -23.95 49.02 16.54
C GLU A 4 -23.65 47.51 16.40
N ASN A 5 -23.35 46.86 17.52
CA ASN A 5 -23.23 45.41 17.66
C ASN A 5 -24.60 44.71 17.53
N LYS A 6 -24.66 43.50 16.94
CA LYS A 6 -25.66 42.49 17.31
C LYS A 6 -25.14 41.07 17.14
N LYS A 7 -24.78 40.48 18.29
CA LYS A 7 -24.57 39.04 18.52
C LYS A 7 -25.90 38.29 18.37
N TRP A 8 -25.86 37.12 17.73
CA TRP A 8 -26.88 36.07 17.89
C TRP A 8 -26.19 34.78 18.32
N LEU A 9 -26.49 34.35 19.54
CA LEU A 9 -26.21 33.06 20.14
C LEU A 9 -27.44 32.17 19.98
N ARG A 10 -27.25 30.87 19.70
CA ARG A 10 -28.06 29.70 20.14
C ARG A 10 -27.68 28.42 19.34
N PRO A 11 -27.95 27.20 19.84
CA PRO A 11 -27.41 26.59 21.06
C PRO A 11 -26.76 25.21 20.79
N VAL A 12 -25.85 24.81 21.67
CA VAL A 12 -25.24 23.46 21.73
C VAL A 12 -26.27 22.48 22.27
N ALA A 13 -26.52 21.38 21.55
CA ALA A 13 -27.24 20.21 22.05
C ALA A 13 -26.22 19.08 22.30
N LEU A 14 -25.97 18.81 23.58
CA LEU A 14 -25.27 17.62 24.07
C LEU A 14 -26.21 16.43 23.92
N LEU A 15 -25.81 15.40 23.16
CA LEU A 15 -26.40 14.07 23.22
C LEU A 15 -25.36 13.12 23.82
N ALA A 16 -25.48 12.92 25.12
CA ALA A 16 -24.82 11.83 25.83
C ALA A 16 -25.59 10.54 25.56
N SER A 17 -24.95 9.55 24.95
CA SER A 17 -25.46 8.19 24.85
C SER A 17 -24.50 7.27 25.60
N GLY A 18 -24.83 7.01 26.86
CA GLY A 18 -24.18 5.97 27.65
C GLY A 18 -24.70 4.60 27.22
N ILE A 19 -23.80 3.73 26.78
CA ILE A 19 -24.10 2.31 26.58
C ILE A 19 -23.65 1.56 27.83
N ALA A 20 -24.62 1.03 28.57
CA ALA A 20 -24.41 0.12 29.68
C ALA A 20 -24.02 -1.26 29.13
N LEU A 21 -22.82 -1.73 29.49
CA LEU A 21 -22.34 -3.07 29.19
C LEU A 21 -22.77 -4.01 30.33
N THR A 22 -23.85 -4.76 30.13
CA THR A 22 -24.23 -5.86 31.03
C THR A 22 -23.43 -7.10 30.68
N LEU A 23 -22.46 -7.44 31.54
CA LEU A 23 -21.77 -8.72 31.56
C LEU A 23 -22.71 -9.80 32.12
N SER A 24 -23.01 -10.84 31.35
CA SER A 24 -23.64 -12.06 31.86
C SER A 24 -22.62 -13.20 31.82
N PHE A 25 -22.12 -13.56 33.00
CA PHE A 25 -21.40 -14.80 33.26
C PHE A 25 -22.41 -15.94 33.44
N THR A 26 -22.29 -17.00 32.65
CA THR A 26 -22.89 -18.30 32.97
C THR A 26 -21.79 -19.30 33.28
N LEU A 27 -21.63 -19.61 34.57
CA LEU A 27 -20.88 -20.77 35.05
C LEU A 27 -21.69 -22.05 34.77
N ALA A 28 -21.09 -23.05 34.14
CA ALA A 28 -21.55 -24.42 34.18
C ALA A 28 -20.92 -25.13 35.39
N GLY A 29 -21.78 -25.65 36.27
CA GLY A 29 -21.41 -26.32 37.52
C GLY A 29 -21.06 -27.80 37.36
N CYS A 30 -20.32 -28.26 38.36
CA CYS A 30 -19.87 -29.63 38.65
C CYS A 30 -20.96 -30.71 38.68
N GLY A 31 -20.51 -31.95 38.54
CA GLY A 31 -21.20 -33.12 39.08
C GLY A 31 -20.44 -34.42 38.77
N GLY A 32 -19.43 -34.74 39.58
CA GLY A 32 -18.78 -36.04 39.60
C GLY A 32 -18.81 -36.61 41.01
N SER A 33 -19.24 -37.86 41.12
CA SER A 33 -19.13 -38.83 42.23
C SER A 33 -19.98 -40.05 41.84
N ASP A 34 -19.70 -41.31 42.19
CA ASP A 34 -18.61 -42.00 42.87
C ASP A 34 -18.86 -43.52 42.65
N ASP A 35 -17.91 -44.34 43.12
CA ASP A 35 -18.05 -45.73 43.58
C ASP A 35 -17.85 -46.90 42.59
N ASP A 36 -16.57 -47.30 42.52
CA ASP A 36 -16.04 -48.61 42.96
C ASP A 36 -17.01 -49.81 43.05
N ASP A 37 -16.64 -50.90 42.37
CA ASP A 37 -16.56 -52.20 43.04
C ASP A 37 -15.69 -53.22 42.28
N ASP A 38 -15.17 -54.13 43.10
CA ASP A 38 -13.90 -54.84 43.01
C ASP A 38 -13.97 -56.24 42.36
N ASN A 39 -12.78 -56.77 42.04
CA ASN A 39 -12.39 -58.18 41.90
C ASN A 39 -12.78 -59.05 40.69
N GLY A 40 -11.75 -59.43 39.92
CA GLY A 40 -11.18 -60.77 40.08
C GLY A 40 -11.42 -61.82 38.97
N ILE A 41 -10.29 -62.28 38.41
CA ILE A 41 -9.99 -63.66 37.94
C ILE A 41 -10.32 -64.01 36.46
N ALA A 42 -9.28 -64.41 35.73
CA ALA A 42 -9.23 -65.01 34.39
C ALA A 42 -9.58 -66.52 34.40
N PRO A 43 -9.56 -67.30 33.29
CA PRO A 43 -9.46 -66.97 31.85
C PRO A 43 -10.56 -67.61 30.95
N SER A 44 -10.54 -67.21 29.68
CA SER A 44 -11.07 -67.85 28.44
C SER A 44 -11.40 -69.37 28.49
N PRO A 45 -12.41 -69.86 27.73
CA PRO A 45 -12.30 -69.91 26.26
C PRO A 45 -13.59 -69.61 25.46
N SER A 46 -13.35 -69.16 24.22
CA SER A 46 -14.32 -68.91 23.15
C SER A 46 -15.32 -70.05 22.93
N PRO A 47 -16.51 -69.72 22.42
CA PRO A 47 -16.90 -70.35 21.16
C PRO A 47 -17.45 -69.38 20.12
N SER A 48 -17.11 -69.76 18.89
CA SER A 48 -17.60 -69.37 17.57
C SER A 48 -19.07 -68.94 17.46
N SER A 49 -19.23 -67.70 16.98
CA SER A 49 -20.02 -67.29 15.81
C SER A 49 -21.29 -68.08 15.43
N SER A 50 -22.42 -67.37 15.45
CA SER A 50 -23.48 -67.52 14.44
C SER A 50 -24.05 -66.14 14.13
N ALA A 51 -23.69 -65.62 12.96
CA ALA A 51 -24.04 -64.28 12.51
C ALA A 51 -25.54 -64.19 12.17
N SER A 52 -26.23 -63.25 12.81
CA SER A 52 -27.53 -62.76 12.36
C SER A 52 -27.29 -61.41 11.68
N ILE A 53 -27.47 -61.37 10.35
CA ILE A 53 -27.33 -60.15 9.54
C ILE A 53 -28.59 -59.31 9.72
N LEU A 54 -28.48 -58.19 10.43
CA LEU A 54 -29.47 -57.11 10.36
C LEU A 54 -29.15 -56.23 9.14
N PRO A 55 -30.14 -55.80 8.34
CA PRO A 55 -29.89 -54.90 7.22
C PRO A 55 -29.44 -53.52 7.75
N SER A 56 -28.32 -53.03 7.24
CA SER A 56 -27.78 -51.70 7.53
C SER A 56 -28.74 -50.58 7.12
N PRO A 57 -28.82 -49.47 7.87
CA PRO A 57 -29.56 -48.28 7.44
C PRO A 57 -28.91 -47.70 6.19
N SER A 58 -29.73 -47.37 5.18
CA SER A 58 -29.26 -46.73 3.94
C SER A 58 -28.52 -45.43 4.24
N PRO A 59 -27.39 -45.15 3.55
CA PRO A 59 -26.71 -43.87 3.70
C PRO A 59 -27.62 -42.75 3.17
N SER A 60 -27.77 -41.68 3.96
CA SER A 60 -28.40 -40.43 3.56
C SER A 60 -27.80 -39.92 2.24
N PRO A 61 -28.58 -39.26 1.37
CA PRO A 61 -28.07 -38.76 0.10
C PRO A 61 -26.96 -37.73 0.39
N THR A 62 -25.73 -38.09 0.04
CA THR A 62 -24.63 -37.15 -0.09
C THR A 62 -25.05 -36.10 -1.13
N SER A 63 -25.14 -34.84 -0.74
CA SER A 63 -25.32 -33.74 -1.68
C SER A 63 -24.21 -33.83 -2.72
N SER A 64 -24.57 -33.94 -4.00
CA SER A 64 -23.57 -33.84 -5.07
C SER A 64 -22.79 -32.54 -4.89
N PRO A 65 -21.45 -32.55 -5.07
CA PRO A 65 -20.68 -31.32 -5.00
C PRO A 65 -21.28 -30.31 -5.99
N ALA A 66 -21.44 -29.06 -5.54
CA ALA A 66 -21.97 -27.99 -6.36
C ALA A 66 -21.14 -27.90 -7.65
N ALA A 67 -21.80 -27.82 -8.81
CA ALA A 67 -21.11 -27.70 -10.08
C ALA A 67 -20.31 -26.39 -10.12
N THR A 68 -19.08 -26.45 -10.64
CA THR A 68 -18.17 -25.30 -10.73
C THR A 68 -17.58 -25.17 -12.14
N GLY A 69 -17.00 -24.01 -12.43
CA GLY A 69 -16.22 -23.71 -13.64
C GLY A 69 -14.93 -22.94 -13.32
N THR A 70 -14.31 -22.39 -14.36
CA THR A 70 -13.09 -21.58 -14.28
C THR A 70 -13.35 -20.18 -14.82
N VAL A 71 -12.82 -19.16 -14.16
CA VAL A 71 -12.82 -17.78 -14.63
C VAL A 71 -11.39 -17.31 -14.89
N THR A 72 -11.14 -16.74 -16.06
CA THR A 72 -9.83 -16.20 -16.44
C THR A 72 -9.92 -14.72 -16.80
N GLY A 73 -8.77 -14.05 -16.82
CA GLY A 73 -8.69 -12.66 -17.25
C GLY A 73 -7.31 -12.08 -17.04
N ARG A 74 -7.20 -10.77 -17.27
CA ARG A 74 -5.96 -10.01 -17.08
C ARG A 74 -6.26 -8.66 -16.45
N VAL A 75 -5.56 -8.29 -15.38
CA VAL A 75 -5.77 -7.03 -14.65
C VAL A 75 -4.77 -5.99 -15.16
N PHE A 76 -5.28 -4.78 -15.41
CA PHE A 76 -4.50 -3.64 -15.86
C PHE A 76 -4.67 -2.44 -14.91
N ALA A 77 -3.64 -1.62 -14.85
CA ALA A 77 -3.68 -0.30 -14.23
C ALA A 77 -4.64 0.62 -15.01
N PRO A 78 -4.96 1.81 -14.49
CA PRO A 78 -5.96 2.68 -15.12
C PRO A 78 -5.66 3.09 -16.57
N ASP A 79 -4.40 3.03 -17.01
CA ASP A 79 -3.95 3.22 -18.40
C ASP A 79 -4.46 2.13 -19.38
N GLY A 80 -5.00 1.02 -18.86
CA GLY A 80 -5.45 -0.14 -19.64
C GLY A 80 -4.31 -0.92 -20.31
N ARG A 81 -3.05 -0.67 -19.95
CA ARG A 81 -1.85 -1.22 -20.60
C ARG A 81 -0.86 -1.82 -19.62
N THR A 82 -0.65 -1.18 -18.48
CA THR A 82 0.29 -1.63 -17.46
C THR A 82 -0.32 -2.79 -16.68
N ALA A 83 0.28 -3.97 -16.81
CA ALA A 83 -0.19 -5.16 -16.10
C ALA A 83 -0.07 -4.98 -14.58
N VAL A 84 -1.09 -5.43 -13.84
CA VAL A 84 -1.09 -5.39 -12.37
C VAL A 84 -0.75 -6.78 -11.85
N SER A 85 0.46 -6.92 -11.32
CA SER A 85 0.92 -8.15 -10.66
C SER A 85 0.30 -8.29 -9.27
N ASP A 86 0.09 -9.52 -8.82
CA ASP A 86 -0.33 -9.86 -7.46
C ASP A 86 -1.62 -9.17 -6.98
N ALA A 87 -2.59 -8.98 -7.89
CA ALA A 87 -3.95 -8.60 -7.55
C ALA A 87 -4.72 -9.84 -7.06
N LEU A 88 -5.42 -9.72 -5.94
CA LEU A 88 -6.28 -10.78 -5.40
C LEU A 88 -7.59 -10.84 -6.20
N ILE A 89 -7.90 -12.02 -6.74
CA ILE A 89 -9.14 -12.30 -7.47
C ILE A 89 -9.93 -13.32 -6.68
N TYR A 90 -11.17 -13.02 -6.30
CA TYR A 90 -11.94 -13.92 -5.46
C TYR A 90 -13.44 -13.84 -5.68
N VAL A 91 -14.13 -14.92 -5.30
CA VAL A 91 -15.60 -15.00 -5.25
C VAL A 91 -16.03 -14.87 -3.79
N PRO A 92 -16.72 -13.80 -3.37
CA PRO A 92 -17.14 -13.64 -1.99
C PRO A 92 -18.20 -14.68 -1.60
N THR A 93 -18.21 -15.09 -0.32
CA THR A 93 -19.26 -15.99 0.20
C THR A 93 -20.64 -15.34 0.15
N ASP A 94 -20.73 -14.02 0.40
CA ASP A 94 -21.95 -13.23 0.19
C ASP A 94 -21.89 -12.49 -1.16
N GLN A 95 -22.57 -13.06 -2.16
CA GLN A 95 -22.65 -12.52 -3.52
C GLN A 95 -23.43 -11.19 -3.60
N THR A 96 -24.26 -10.88 -2.60
CA THR A 96 -25.11 -9.68 -2.62
C THR A 96 -24.41 -8.44 -2.07
N ARG A 97 -23.33 -8.62 -1.29
CA ARG A 97 -22.67 -7.52 -0.61
C ARG A 97 -22.18 -6.46 -1.59
N ALA A 98 -22.63 -5.23 -1.38
CA ALA A 98 -22.16 -4.07 -2.13
C ALA A 98 -20.66 -3.82 -1.87
N ILE A 99 -20.01 -3.11 -2.80
CA ILE A 99 -18.71 -2.51 -2.48
C ILE A 99 -18.98 -1.42 -1.45
N ALA A 100 -18.48 -1.59 -0.23
CA ALA A 100 -18.51 -0.50 0.74
C ALA A 100 -17.71 0.67 0.15
N PRO A 101 -18.20 1.92 0.25
CA PRO A 101 -17.37 3.09 -0.03
C PRO A 101 -16.07 2.97 0.76
N LEU A 102 -14.97 3.42 0.18
CA LEU A 102 -13.71 3.55 0.91
C LEU A 102 -13.99 4.39 2.16
N SER A 103 -13.76 3.79 3.33
CA SER A 103 -13.85 4.53 4.58
C SER A 103 -12.60 5.39 4.70
N SER A 104 -12.65 6.46 5.51
CA SER A 104 -11.42 7.17 5.89
C SER A 104 -10.42 6.28 6.63
N ALA A 105 -10.83 5.07 7.04
CA ALA A 105 -10.03 4.03 7.67
C ALA A 105 -9.26 3.13 6.67
N GLY A 106 -9.19 3.51 5.40
CA GLY A 106 -8.70 2.67 4.30
C GLY A 106 -9.68 1.56 3.90
N ARG A 107 -9.24 0.67 2.99
CA ARG A 107 -10.02 -0.53 2.62
C ARG A 107 -9.79 -1.67 3.63
N ALA A 108 -10.89 -2.17 4.19
CA ALA A 108 -10.87 -3.32 5.10
C ALA A 108 -10.28 -4.58 4.44
N ALA A 109 -9.81 -5.51 5.28
CA ALA A 109 -9.41 -6.85 4.87
C ALA A 109 -10.49 -7.50 3.97
N PRO A 110 -10.08 -8.30 2.97
CA PRO A 110 -11.03 -8.98 2.10
C PRO A 110 -12.00 -9.82 2.93
N GLU A 111 -13.26 -9.82 2.51
CA GLU A 111 -14.28 -10.67 3.12
C GLU A 111 -14.03 -12.16 2.80
N PRO A 112 -14.65 -13.10 3.54
CA PRO A 112 -14.50 -14.52 3.26
C PRO A 112 -14.86 -14.87 1.81
N ALA A 113 -14.00 -15.68 1.18
CA ALA A 113 -14.13 -16.10 -0.20
C ALA A 113 -14.47 -17.59 -0.32
N LEU A 114 -15.24 -17.96 -1.35
CA LEU A 114 -15.47 -19.34 -1.75
C LEU A 114 -14.25 -19.93 -2.47
N THR A 115 -13.58 -19.10 -3.27
CA THR A 115 -12.35 -19.43 -4.00
C THR A 115 -11.61 -18.13 -4.31
N GLU A 116 -10.28 -18.22 -4.39
CA GLU A 116 -9.41 -17.10 -4.72
C GLU A 116 -8.17 -17.51 -5.51
N THR A 117 -7.58 -16.56 -6.21
CA THR A 117 -6.30 -16.67 -6.93
C THR A 117 -5.63 -15.30 -6.99
N ARG A 118 -4.40 -15.23 -7.51
CA ARG A 118 -3.66 -13.99 -7.69
C ARG A 118 -3.18 -13.84 -9.13
N THR A 119 -3.01 -12.61 -9.58
CA THR A 119 -2.44 -12.36 -10.91
C THR A 119 -0.94 -12.64 -10.93
N ASP A 120 -0.46 -13.16 -12.06
CA ASP A 120 0.97 -13.28 -12.34
C ASP A 120 1.61 -11.92 -12.66
N ALA A 121 2.92 -11.90 -12.92
CA ALA A 121 3.67 -10.69 -13.28
C ALA A 121 3.18 -10.00 -14.56
N ASN A 122 2.47 -10.73 -15.42
CA ASN A 122 1.84 -10.20 -16.63
C ASN A 122 0.40 -9.76 -16.37
N GLY A 123 -0.11 -9.86 -15.15
CA GLY A 123 -1.47 -9.52 -14.76
C GLY A 123 -2.50 -10.59 -15.06
N ASN A 124 -2.12 -11.78 -15.55
CA ASN A 124 -3.06 -12.84 -15.89
C ASN A 124 -3.50 -13.62 -14.65
N PHE A 125 -4.73 -14.11 -14.63
CA PHE A 125 -5.21 -15.01 -13.59
C PHE A 125 -6.06 -16.17 -14.15
N SER A 126 -6.13 -17.25 -13.37
CA SER A 126 -7.05 -18.38 -13.57
C SER A 126 -7.63 -18.80 -12.22
N LEU A 127 -8.92 -18.54 -12.04
CA LEU A 127 -9.68 -18.83 -10.83
C LEU A 127 -10.55 -20.07 -11.04
N THR A 128 -10.25 -21.16 -10.34
CA THR A 128 -10.99 -22.43 -10.44
C THR A 128 -11.99 -22.58 -9.29
N GLY A 129 -12.95 -23.50 -9.42
CA GLY A 129 -13.94 -23.75 -8.37
C GLY A 129 -15.02 -22.67 -8.27
N VAL A 130 -15.23 -21.89 -9.34
CA VAL A 130 -16.23 -20.81 -9.36
C VAL A 130 -17.63 -21.40 -9.52
N PRO A 131 -18.62 -21.05 -8.68
CA PRO A 131 -19.99 -21.55 -8.80
C PRO A 131 -20.61 -21.30 -10.19
N VAL A 132 -21.45 -22.23 -10.65
CA VAL A 132 -22.20 -22.07 -11.91
C VAL A 132 -23.32 -21.03 -11.77
N GLY A 133 -23.55 -20.26 -12.83
CA GLY A 133 -24.51 -19.17 -12.89
C GLY A 133 -23.84 -17.81 -12.97
N ASP A 134 -24.64 -16.75 -12.82
CA ASP A 134 -24.13 -15.38 -12.75
C ASP A 134 -23.41 -15.17 -11.41
N THR A 135 -22.07 -15.12 -11.47
CA THR A 135 -21.23 -15.07 -10.28
C THR A 135 -20.53 -13.73 -10.15
N VAL A 136 -20.57 -13.16 -8.95
CA VAL A 136 -19.79 -11.99 -8.56
C VAL A 136 -18.34 -12.39 -8.37
N VAL A 137 -17.46 -11.71 -9.10
CA VAL A 137 -16.00 -11.77 -8.92
C VAL A 137 -15.52 -10.40 -8.47
N LYS A 138 -14.67 -10.39 -7.43
CA LYS A 138 -14.01 -9.19 -6.93
C LYS A 138 -12.52 -9.26 -7.24
N ILE A 139 -11.96 -8.12 -7.64
CA ILE A 139 -10.54 -7.92 -7.88
C ILE A 139 -10.09 -6.85 -6.87
N LEU A 140 -9.06 -7.14 -6.09
CA LEU A 140 -8.52 -6.25 -5.07
C LEU A 140 -7.01 -6.09 -5.28
N LYS A 141 -6.56 -4.84 -5.35
CA LYS A 141 -5.13 -4.50 -5.35
C LYS A 141 -4.95 -3.17 -4.62
N GLY A 142 -4.28 -3.18 -3.47
CA GLY A 142 -4.13 -2.00 -2.62
C GLY A 142 -5.48 -1.29 -2.38
N GLN A 143 -5.49 0.02 -2.65
CA GLN A 143 -6.69 0.87 -2.58
C GLN A 143 -7.66 0.74 -3.78
N TRP A 144 -7.42 -0.15 -4.75
CA TRP A 144 -8.32 -0.39 -5.90
C TRP A 144 -9.14 -1.68 -5.80
N LEU A 145 -10.44 -1.59 -6.12
CA LEU A 145 -11.35 -2.73 -6.11
C LEU A 145 -12.30 -2.67 -7.28
N ILE A 146 -12.48 -3.82 -7.92
CA ILE A 146 -13.50 -4.05 -8.94
C ILE A 146 -14.48 -5.10 -8.45
N LYS A 147 -15.76 -4.90 -8.73
CA LYS A 147 -16.82 -5.92 -8.61
C LYS A 147 -17.43 -6.08 -9.99
N THR A 148 -17.37 -7.29 -10.54
CA THR A 148 -18.04 -7.63 -11.78
C THR A 148 -18.88 -8.90 -11.62
N VAL A 149 -19.80 -9.12 -12.56
CA VAL A 149 -20.62 -10.33 -12.65
C VAL A 149 -20.29 -11.03 -13.96
N ILE A 150 -20.02 -12.33 -13.89
CA ILE A 150 -19.72 -13.16 -15.07
C ILE A 150 -20.58 -14.42 -15.06
N PRO A 151 -21.20 -14.80 -16.20
CA PRO A 151 -21.88 -16.09 -16.32
C PRO A 151 -20.84 -17.22 -16.37
N VAL A 152 -21.04 -18.25 -15.53
CA VAL A 152 -20.16 -19.42 -15.44
C VAL A 152 -20.94 -20.69 -15.74
N THR A 153 -20.41 -21.56 -16.60
CA THR A 153 -20.99 -22.86 -16.96
C THR A 153 -20.24 -24.02 -16.31
N ALA A 154 -20.93 -25.12 -16.01
CA ALA A 154 -20.33 -26.30 -15.38
C ALA A 154 -19.16 -26.86 -16.22
N GLY A 155 -17.97 -26.96 -15.62
CA GLY A 155 -16.74 -27.41 -16.26
C GLY A 155 -16.19 -26.48 -17.35
N GLY A 156 -16.86 -25.35 -17.63
CA GLY A 156 -16.46 -24.40 -18.66
C GLY A 156 -15.44 -23.38 -18.17
N THR A 157 -14.86 -22.64 -19.12
CA THR A 157 -13.99 -21.49 -18.84
C THR A 157 -14.67 -20.22 -19.35
N SER A 158 -14.77 -19.21 -18.49
CA SER A 158 -15.34 -17.90 -18.80
C SER A 158 -14.25 -16.84 -18.65
N THR A 159 -14.16 -15.88 -19.57
CA THR A 159 -13.12 -14.84 -19.51
C THR A 159 -13.75 -13.49 -19.22
N ILE A 160 -13.28 -12.80 -18.18
CA ILE A 160 -13.73 -11.44 -17.88
C ILE A 160 -13.10 -10.48 -18.91
N PRO A 161 -13.88 -9.63 -19.59
CA PRO A 161 -13.34 -8.64 -20.53
C PRO A 161 -12.41 -7.64 -19.83
N VAL A 162 -11.36 -7.18 -20.54
CA VAL A 162 -10.35 -6.24 -20.02
C VAL A 162 -10.98 -4.97 -19.43
N ALA A 163 -12.03 -4.43 -20.06
CA ALA A 163 -12.73 -3.24 -19.55
C ALA A 163 -13.36 -3.44 -18.16
N GLN A 164 -13.57 -4.69 -17.73
CA GLN A 164 -14.11 -5.05 -16.41
C GLN A 164 -13.04 -5.57 -15.44
N THR A 165 -11.77 -5.55 -15.84
CA THR A 165 -10.61 -5.92 -15.01
C THR A 165 -9.54 -4.83 -14.96
N THR A 166 -9.78 -3.70 -15.63
CA THR A 166 -8.92 -2.51 -15.57
C THR A 166 -9.27 -1.73 -14.30
N LEU A 167 -8.27 -1.37 -13.51
CA LEU A 167 -8.47 -0.66 -12.25
C LEU A 167 -9.15 0.70 -12.51
N PRO A 168 -10.17 1.08 -11.72
CA PRO A 168 -10.94 2.28 -11.99
C PRO A 168 -10.16 3.56 -11.71
N ILE A 169 -10.36 4.57 -12.56
CA ILE A 169 -9.79 5.91 -12.44
C ILE A 169 -10.58 6.75 -11.42
N THR A 170 -11.91 6.65 -11.43
CA THR A 170 -12.81 7.43 -10.55
C THR A 170 -13.97 6.59 -10.04
N GLY A 171 -14.71 7.13 -9.07
CA GLY A 171 -15.93 6.53 -8.55
C GLY A 171 -15.67 5.37 -7.57
N THR A 172 -16.69 4.51 -7.40
CA THR A 172 -16.61 3.40 -6.46
C THR A 172 -15.51 2.42 -6.84
N GLY A 173 -14.56 2.22 -5.93
CA GLY A 173 -13.46 1.27 -6.13
C GLY A 173 -12.13 1.92 -6.50
N ALA A 174 -12.12 3.18 -6.97
CA ALA A 174 -10.90 3.94 -7.27
C ALA A 174 -10.28 4.52 -5.99
N ALA A 175 -8.95 4.61 -5.96
CA ALA A 175 -8.23 5.30 -4.90
C ALA A 175 -8.34 6.83 -5.04
N LYS A 176 -8.48 7.54 -3.93
CA LYS A 176 -8.39 8.99 -3.84
C LYS A 176 -6.97 9.38 -3.44
N ILE A 177 -6.33 10.17 -4.28
CA ILE A 177 -4.92 10.49 -4.16
C ILE A 177 -4.74 12.00 -4.00
N ALA A 178 -3.85 12.39 -3.09
CA ALA A 178 -3.26 13.73 -3.05
C ALA A 178 -1.76 13.64 -3.33
N VAL A 179 -1.22 14.58 -4.08
CA VAL A 179 0.22 14.73 -4.33
C VAL A 179 0.65 16.10 -3.83
N VAL A 180 1.57 16.11 -2.86
CA VAL A 180 2.27 17.32 -2.43
C VAL A 180 3.54 17.43 -3.26
N LEU A 181 3.57 18.43 -4.15
CA LEU A 181 4.67 18.65 -5.06
C LEU A 181 5.95 19.03 -4.32
N GLY A 182 7.06 18.60 -4.90
CA GLY A 182 8.41 18.89 -4.47
C GLY A 182 9.25 19.45 -5.61
N THR A 183 10.51 19.74 -5.32
CA THR A 183 11.41 20.39 -6.28
C THR A 183 12.12 19.38 -7.19
N PHE A 184 12.25 18.12 -6.75
CA PHE A 184 13.14 17.14 -7.40
C PHE A 184 12.40 15.93 -7.97
N ASP A 185 11.30 15.52 -7.33
CA ASP A 185 10.48 14.39 -7.77
C ASP A 185 9.21 14.82 -8.48
N ARG A 186 8.69 13.89 -9.29
CA ARG A 186 7.56 14.13 -10.20
C ARG A 186 6.60 12.95 -10.22
N MET A 187 6.13 12.55 -9.04
CA MET A 187 5.22 11.41 -8.93
C MET A 187 3.89 11.65 -9.65
N GLU A 188 3.49 12.91 -9.84
CA GLU A 188 2.33 13.28 -10.66
C GLU A 188 2.46 12.82 -12.12
N ASP A 189 3.67 12.82 -12.68
CA ASP A 189 3.93 12.35 -14.04
C ASP A 189 3.79 10.83 -14.13
N VAL A 190 4.25 10.11 -13.11
CA VAL A 190 4.11 8.64 -13.01
C VAL A 190 2.64 8.24 -12.90
N LEU A 191 1.86 8.95 -12.07
CA LEU A 191 0.42 8.73 -11.95
C LEU A 191 -0.31 9.03 -13.28
N ALA A 192 0.09 10.07 -14.01
CA ALA A 192 -0.44 10.36 -15.35
C ALA A 192 -0.11 9.24 -16.35
N LYS A 193 1.13 8.73 -16.35
CA LYS A 193 1.55 7.57 -17.16
C LYS A 193 0.79 6.29 -16.81
N LEU A 194 0.29 6.17 -15.57
CA LEU A 194 -0.62 5.11 -15.12
C LEU A 194 -2.09 5.34 -15.46
N GLY A 195 -2.42 6.41 -16.20
CA GLY A 195 -3.77 6.70 -16.67
C GLY A 195 -4.63 7.53 -15.72
N LEU A 196 -4.03 8.11 -14.68
CA LEU A 196 -4.71 9.05 -13.75
C LEU A 196 -4.59 10.51 -14.20
N GLY A 197 -4.22 10.73 -15.46
CA GLY A 197 -4.10 12.03 -16.13
C GLY A 197 -3.71 11.83 -17.59
N GLU A 198 -3.84 12.87 -18.42
CA GLU A 198 -3.25 12.87 -19.76
C GLU A 198 -1.75 13.18 -19.68
N VAL A 199 -0.96 12.57 -20.56
CA VAL A 199 0.48 12.82 -20.68
C VAL A 199 0.74 13.67 -21.92
N GLU A 200 1.53 14.74 -21.76
CA GLU A 200 2.02 15.60 -22.84
C GLU A 200 3.55 15.76 -22.69
N ASN A 201 4.31 15.31 -23.69
CA ASN A 201 5.78 15.32 -23.69
C ASN A 201 6.37 14.64 -22.43
N GLY A 202 5.94 13.41 -22.14
CA GLY A 202 6.36 12.64 -20.96
C GLY A 202 5.97 13.20 -19.59
N ARG A 203 5.21 14.30 -19.53
CA ARG A 203 4.76 14.97 -18.29
C ARG A 203 3.24 14.91 -18.16
N LEU A 204 2.70 15.06 -16.95
CA LEU A 204 1.29 15.33 -16.72
C LEU A 204 0.88 16.61 -17.46
N LYS A 205 -0.17 16.52 -18.27
CA LYS A 205 -0.84 17.70 -18.82
C LYS A 205 -1.70 18.34 -17.72
N PRO A 206 -1.40 19.57 -17.27
CA PRO A 206 -2.08 20.17 -16.12
C PRO A 206 -3.59 20.28 -16.31
N GLY A 207 -4.34 19.96 -15.26
CA GLY A 207 -5.80 20.01 -15.22
C GLY A 207 -6.50 18.76 -15.76
N THR A 208 -5.76 17.75 -16.20
CA THR A 208 -6.31 16.48 -16.68
C THR A 208 -6.25 15.36 -15.64
N GLN A 209 -5.52 15.58 -14.55
CA GLN A 209 -5.37 14.61 -13.48
C GLN A 209 -6.69 14.30 -12.76
N THR A 210 -6.80 13.08 -12.24
CA THR A 210 -7.91 12.63 -11.39
C THR A 210 -7.55 12.57 -9.91
N PHE A 211 -6.44 13.19 -9.54
CA PHE A 211 -5.94 13.33 -8.18
C PHE A 211 -5.75 14.81 -7.84
N ASP A 212 -5.69 15.11 -6.54
CA ASP A 212 -5.51 16.48 -6.06
C ASP A 212 -4.03 16.81 -5.93
N ILE A 213 -3.64 18.01 -6.32
CA ILE A 213 -2.26 18.50 -6.26
C ILE A 213 -2.17 19.63 -5.23
N TYR A 214 -1.18 19.59 -4.35
CA TYR A 214 -0.87 20.60 -3.35
C TYR A 214 0.58 21.08 -3.48
N GLY A 215 0.85 22.28 -3.01
CA GLY A 215 2.17 22.90 -3.11
C GLY A 215 2.30 23.81 -4.33
N GLU A 216 3.39 24.56 -4.38
CA GLU A 216 3.70 25.40 -5.52
C GLU A 216 4.25 24.54 -6.65
N SER A 217 3.61 24.59 -7.81
CA SER A 217 4.23 24.04 -9.01
C SER A 217 5.28 25.01 -9.52
N PHE A 218 6.54 24.64 -9.37
CA PHE A 218 7.68 25.36 -9.96
C PHE A 218 7.59 25.49 -11.50
N LEU A 219 6.68 24.76 -12.15
CA LEU A 219 6.48 24.72 -13.61
C LEU A 219 5.10 25.19 -14.06
N GLY A 220 4.33 25.83 -13.17
CA GLY A 220 3.07 26.47 -13.55
C GLY A 220 1.87 25.51 -13.67
N ALA A 221 1.84 24.42 -12.90
CA ALA A 221 0.63 23.61 -12.78
C ALA A 221 -0.54 24.50 -12.33
N THR A 222 -1.48 24.69 -13.25
CA THR A 222 -2.76 25.33 -12.95
C THR A 222 -3.67 24.30 -12.28
N GLY A 223 -4.34 24.67 -11.19
CA GLY A 223 -5.34 23.82 -10.53
C GLY A 223 -4.86 23.09 -9.26
N THR A 224 -3.87 23.62 -8.56
CA THR A 224 -3.53 23.15 -7.21
C THR A 224 -4.70 23.43 -6.25
N GLN A 225 -4.85 22.57 -5.25
CA GLN A 225 -5.89 22.65 -4.22
C GLN A 225 -5.48 23.52 -3.01
N GLY A 226 -4.24 24.01 -2.99
CA GLY A 226 -3.64 24.79 -1.91
C GLY A 226 -2.17 24.46 -1.73
N THR A 227 -1.62 24.92 -0.61
CA THR A 227 -0.25 24.62 -0.15
C THR A 227 -0.17 23.26 0.54
N ALA A 228 1.05 22.77 0.79
CA ALA A 228 1.25 21.60 1.65
C ALA A 228 0.57 21.79 3.03
N ASN A 229 0.73 22.98 3.62
CA ASN A 229 0.12 23.34 4.90
C ASN A 229 -1.42 23.26 4.88
N ASP A 230 -2.07 23.69 3.79
CA ASP A 230 -3.54 23.64 3.66
C ASP A 230 -4.07 22.20 3.74
N LEU A 231 -3.29 21.23 3.25
CA LEU A 231 -3.59 19.81 3.38
C LEU A 231 -3.31 19.31 4.80
N VAL A 232 -2.05 19.40 5.26
CA VAL A 232 -1.59 18.65 6.44
C VAL A 232 -2.04 19.26 7.77
N SER A 233 -2.38 20.55 7.80
CA SER A 233 -3.00 21.19 8.97
C SER A 233 -4.48 20.82 9.16
N ASN A 234 -5.12 20.21 8.16
CA ASN A 234 -6.54 19.89 8.17
C ASN A 234 -6.79 18.37 8.16
N ALA A 235 -6.96 17.79 9.36
CA ALA A 235 -7.23 16.37 9.53
C ALA A 235 -8.46 15.86 8.74
N ALA A 236 -9.51 16.68 8.63
CA ALA A 236 -10.72 16.32 7.88
C ALA A 236 -10.48 16.32 6.36
N LYS A 237 -9.48 17.06 5.88
CA LYS A 237 -9.06 17.06 4.48
C LYS A 237 -8.15 15.86 4.20
N LEU A 238 -7.16 15.60 5.05
CA LEU A 238 -6.31 14.39 4.96
C LEU A 238 -7.15 13.11 4.89
N ALA A 239 -8.16 12.98 5.77
CA ALA A 239 -9.05 11.82 5.82
C ALA A 239 -9.89 11.57 4.56
N GLN A 240 -9.84 12.45 3.54
CA GLN A 240 -10.50 12.26 2.26
C GLN A 240 -9.68 11.43 1.27
N TYR A 241 -8.37 11.27 1.52
CA TYR A 241 -7.43 10.61 0.61
C TYR A 241 -7.06 9.23 1.15
N ASP A 242 -6.98 8.24 0.26
CA ASP A 242 -6.48 6.91 0.59
C ASP A 242 -4.94 6.87 0.55
N ILE A 243 -4.34 7.73 -0.28
CA ILE A 243 -2.88 7.86 -0.40
C ILE A 243 -2.52 9.35 -0.51
N VAL A 244 -1.54 9.79 0.29
CA VAL A 244 -0.89 11.09 0.18
C VAL A 244 0.57 10.88 -0.22
N PHE A 245 0.95 11.46 -1.35
CA PHE A 245 2.31 11.48 -1.84
C PHE A 245 3.03 12.76 -1.39
N PHE A 246 4.29 12.62 -1.00
CA PHE A 246 5.21 13.72 -0.74
C PHE A 246 6.43 13.55 -1.63
N ASP A 247 6.48 14.37 -2.69
CA ASP A 247 7.63 14.46 -3.58
C ASP A 247 8.84 15.03 -2.84
N CYS A 248 10.03 14.56 -3.20
CA CYS A 248 11.28 15.07 -2.68
C CYS A 248 11.38 16.60 -2.84
N GLY A 249 11.75 17.26 -1.74
CA GLY A 249 11.82 18.71 -1.67
C GLY A 249 10.45 19.40 -1.59
N ALA A 250 9.41 18.69 -1.15
CA ALA A 250 8.18 19.30 -0.68
C ALA A 250 8.44 20.25 0.50
N ASP A 251 7.58 21.25 0.69
CA ASP A 251 7.69 22.19 1.80
C ASP A 251 7.47 21.48 3.14
N GLU A 252 8.47 21.51 4.02
CA GLU A 252 8.47 20.87 5.34
C GLU A 252 8.28 21.84 6.51
N GLU A 253 8.15 23.15 6.25
CA GLU A 253 7.80 24.13 7.29
C GLU A 253 6.57 23.71 8.12
N PRO A 254 5.50 23.10 7.53
CA PRO A 254 4.35 22.64 8.31
C PRO A 254 4.71 21.66 9.44
N LEU A 255 5.80 20.89 9.31
CA LEU A 255 6.22 19.89 10.29
C LEU A 255 6.74 20.51 11.59
N GLU A 256 7.06 21.80 11.63
CA GLU A 256 7.40 22.50 12.88
C GLU A 256 6.22 22.48 13.88
N ASN A 257 5.00 22.42 13.37
CA ASN A 257 3.78 22.39 14.16
C ASN A 257 3.46 20.96 14.67
N ALA A 258 3.45 20.79 15.99
CA ALA A 258 3.11 19.52 16.63
C ALA A 258 1.71 18.98 16.23
N ALA A 259 0.75 19.85 15.94
CA ALA A 259 -0.58 19.44 15.50
C ALA A 259 -0.56 18.82 14.09
N VAL A 260 0.32 19.32 13.20
CA VAL A 260 0.51 18.74 11.86
C VAL A 260 1.10 17.34 11.97
N ARG A 261 2.16 17.17 12.78
CA ARG A 261 2.77 15.86 13.04
C ARG A 261 1.73 14.87 13.59
N GLN A 262 0.87 15.31 14.51
CA GLN A 262 -0.20 14.48 15.05
C GLN A 262 -1.31 14.17 14.02
N ASN A 263 -1.64 15.11 13.12
CA ASN A 263 -2.61 14.88 12.05
C ASN A 263 -2.14 13.78 11.10
N LEU A 264 -0.88 13.83 10.67
CA LEU A 264 -0.27 12.82 9.80
C LEU A 264 -0.22 11.44 10.47
N ARG A 265 0.19 11.39 11.75
CA ARG A 265 0.13 10.17 12.55
C ARG A 265 -1.27 9.58 12.60
N ASN A 266 -2.27 10.40 12.93
CA ASN A 266 -3.66 9.96 13.01
C ASN A 266 -4.19 9.53 11.64
N TYR A 267 -3.78 10.18 10.57
CA TYR A 267 -4.14 9.83 9.20
C TYR A 267 -3.70 8.39 8.87
N VAL A 268 -2.42 8.06 9.08
CA VAL A 268 -1.91 6.72 8.79
C VAL A 268 -2.45 5.69 9.79
N GLN A 269 -2.53 6.03 11.08
CA GLN A 269 -3.11 5.13 12.08
C GLN A 269 -4.53 4.70 11.73
N ASN A 270 -5.29 5.63 11.13
CA ASN A 270 -6.62 5.39 10.60
C ASN A 270 -6.56 4.99 9.11
N GLY A 271 -5.59 4.22 8.63
CA GLY A 271 -5.70 3.59 7.31
C GLY A 271 -5.39 4.45 6.09
N GLY A 272 -5.00 5.70 6.28
CA GLY A 272 -4.34 6.49 5.25
C GLY A 272 -2.96 5.95 4.92
N ASN A 273 -2.47 6.20 3.71
CA ASN A 273 -1.14 5.75 3.29
C ASN A 273 -0.25 6.93 2.90
N LEU A 274 1.02 6.88 3.29
CA LEU A 274 2.03 7.84 2.84
C LEU A 274 2.94 7.19 1.82
N TYR A 275 3.21 7.91 0.72
CA TYR A 275 4.29 7.59 -0.21
C TYR A 275 5.24 8.79 -0.21
N VAL A 276 6.45 8.62 0.31
CA VAL A 276 7.41 9.70 0.53
C VAL A 276 8.71 9.40 -0.18
N THR A 277 9.35 10.41 -0.75
CA THR A 277 10.58 10.25 -1.52
C THR A 277 11.69 11.15 -1.01
N ASP A 278 12.87 10.55 -0.84
CA ASP A 278 14.16 11.18 -0.51
C ASP A 278 14.08 12.30 0.54
N LEU A 279 14.43 13.54 0.21
CA LEU A 279 14.49 14.65 1.17
C LEU A 279 13.15 14.96 1.85
N ALA A 280 12.02 14.43 1.37
CA ALA A 280 10.74 14.56 2.06
C ALA A 280 10.60 13.59 3.26
N TYR A 281 11.63 12.80 3.60
CA TYR A 281 11.58 11.76 4.64
C TYR A 281 11.14 12.28 6.01
N ASP A 282 11.33 13.57 6.30
CA ASP A 282 10.94 14.20 7.55
C ASP A 282 9.42 14.11 7.77
N TYR A 283 8.61 14.01 6.71
CA TYR A 283 7.19 13.71 6.82
C TYR A 283 6.91 12.38 7.53
N ILE A 284 7.78 11.38 7.39
CA ILE A 284 7.71 10.11 8.13
C ILE A 284 8.43 10.24 9.46
N GLU A 285 9.68 10.68 9.47
CA GLU A 285 10.52 10.73 10.68
C GLU A 285 9.87 11.57 11.79
N GLN A 286 9.30 12.73 11.46
CA GLN A 286 8.71 13.62 12.45
C GLN A 286 7.32 13.17 12.91
N SER A 287 6.58 12.41 12.09
CA SER A 287 5.20 12.03 12.40
C SER A 287 5.05 10.61 12.92
N ILE A 288 5.85 9.66 12.40
CA ILE A 288 5.79 8.22 12.64
C ILE A 288 7.22 7.61 12.65
N PRO A 289 8.11 8.05 13.56
CA PRO A 289 9.48 7.52 13.69
C PRO A 289 9.53 6.01 14.03
N GLU A 290 8.42 5.41 14.46
CA GLU A 290 8.33 3.97 14.74
C GLU A 290 8.27 3.11 13.47
N ALA A 291 8.01 3.70 12.29
CA ALA A 291 7.75 2.93 11.08
C ALA A 291 9.04 2.57 10.32
N ILE A 292 10.01 3.48 10.28
CA ILE A 292 11.26 3.34 9.54
C ILE A 292 12.38 3.87 10.41
N ASP A 293 13.44 3.09 10.56
CA ASP A 293 14.69 3.50 11.20
C ASP A 293 15.57 4.16 10.13
N PHE A 294 15.62 5.49 10.19
CA PHE A 294 16.50 6.31 9.36
C PHE A 294 17.90 6.44 9.97
N PHE A 295 18.88 6.74 9.13
CA PHE A 295 20.23 7.03 9.63
C PHE A 295 20.19 8.23 10.59
N GLY A 296 20.88 8.12 11.72
CA GLY A 296 20.67 9.04 12.84
C GLY A 296 21.56 8.78 14.05
N GLU A 297 21.31 9.49 15.14
CA GLU A 297 22.05 9.32 16.40
C GLU A 297 21.61 8.04 17.13
N ASP A 298 22.49 7.02 17.18
CA ASP A 298 22.32 5.72 17.86
C ASP A 298 21.84 5.78 19.35
N GLY A 299 21.76 6.97 19.95
CA GLY A 299 21.29 7.22 21.32
C GLY A 299 19.82 7.60 21.44
N VAL A 300 19.12 7.88 20.33
CA VAL A 300 17.68 8.14 20.32
C VAL A 300 16.93 6.80 20.32
N ALA A 301 15.95 6.65 21.20
CA ALA A 301 15.17 5.43 21.25
C ALA A 301 14.32 5.29 19.98
N ILE A 302 14.33 4.09 19.37
CA ILE A 302 13.44 3.72 18.26
C ILE A 302 12.02 4.19 18.58
N GLY A 303 11.42 4.97 17.68
CA GLY A 303 10.11 5.58 17.88
C GLY A 303 10.10 6.99 18.47
N THR A 304 11.25 7.65 18.55
CA THR A 304 11.37 9.08 18.85
C THR A 304 11.95 9.78 17.64
N SER A 305 11.33 10.88 17.20
CA SER A 305 11.81 11.61 16.04
C SER A 305 13.12 12.31 16.33
N GLU A 306 14.07 12.21 15.40
CA GLU A 306 15.32 12.97 15.44
C GLU A 306 15.16 14.40 14.91
N GLN A 307 16.25 15.17 14.89
CA GLN A 307 16.21 16.49 14.25
C GLN A 307 16.02 16.35 12.74
N SER A 308 15.26 17.28 12.16
CA SER A 308 15.10 17.34 10.71
C SER A 308 16.44 17.48 9.99
N GLY A 309 16.62 16.65 8.97
CA GLY A 309 17.83 16.51 8.17
C GLY A 309 18.96 15.64 8.75
N GLU A 310 18.80 14.95 9.88
CA GLU A 310 19.87 14.08 10.42
C GLU A 310 20.18 12.87 9.52
N ALA A 311 19.20 12.39 8.76
CA ALA A 311 19.39 11.25 7.84
C ALA A 311 19.94 11.66 6.47
N GLU A 312 20.10 12.96 6.20
CA GLU A 312 20.58 13.54 4.94
C GLU A 312 22.11 13.42 4.79
N VAL A 313 22.64 12.20 4.90
CA VAL A 313 24.09 11.92 4.95
C VAL A 313 24.64 11.25 3.69
N GLY A 314 23.77 11.05 2.69
CA GLY A 314 24.13 10.44 1.43
C GLY A 314 25.06 11.30 0.57
N THR A 315 26.09 10.70 -0.02
CA THR A 315 26.97 11.41 -0.96
C THR A 315 26.39 11.42 -2.36
N SER A 316 26.53 12.54 -3.08
CA SER A 316 26.20 12.65 -4.51
C SER A 316 27.16 11.86 -5.40
N GLY A 317 26.80 11.67 -6.67
CA GLY A 317 27.66 11.02 -7.67
C GLY A 317 27.76 9.50 -7.48
N VAL A 318 26.72 8.92 -6.87
CA VAL A 318 26.58 7.48 -6.68
C VAL A 318 25.41 6.97 -7.51
N ALA A 319 25.52 5.72 -7.92
CA ALA A 319 24.44 4.93 -8.49
C ALA A 319 24.38 3.58 -7.74
N SER A 320 23.42 2.73 -8.10
CA SER A 320 23.35 1.37 -7.61
C SER A 320 22.83 0.40 -8.65
N ASN A 321 23.47 -0.76 -8.75
CA ASN A 321 22.85 -1.95 -9.35
C ASN A 321 22.23 -2.73 -8.19
N ALA A 322 20.96 -2.47 -7.93
CA ALA A 322 20.26 -2.91 -6.73
C ALA A 322 19.56 -4.26 -6.92
N ASP A 323 19.56 -5.05 -5.87
CA ASP A 323 18.74 -6.24 -5.73
C ASP A 323 17.28 -5.87 -5.50
N VAL A 324 16.39 -6.49 -6.28
CA VAL A 324 14.94 -6.45 -6.07
C VAL A 324 14.56 -7.63 -5.19
N LEU A 325 14.24 -7.37 -3.92
CA LEU A 325 14.10 -8.42 -2.91
C LEU A 325 12.75 -9.15 -2.99
N ASP A 326 11.72 -8.49 -3.49
CA ASP A 326 10.40 -9.09 -3.70
C ASP A 326 10.31 -9.83 -5.06
N ASP A 327 9.86 -11.08 -5.04
CA ASP A 327 9.76 -11.90 -6.24
C ASP A 327 8.72 -11.38 -7.24
N ASN A 328 7.59 -10.85 -6.75
CA ASN A 328 6.53 -10.33 -7.63
C ASN A 328 7.00 -9.06 -8.34
N LEU A 329 7.61 -8.12 -7.62
CA LEU A 329 8.23 -6.92 -8.20
C LEU A 329 9.35 -7.29 -9.16
N ARG A 330 10.24 -8.23 -8.79
CA ARG A 330 11.34 -8.67 -9.66
C ARG A 330 10.83 -9.29 -10.95
N ASN A 331 9.85 -10.16 -10.87
CA ASN A 331 9.25 -10.78 -12.05
C ASN A 331 8.53 -9.76 -12.94
N TRP A 332 7.86 -8.78 -12.33
CA TRP A 332 7.18 -7.70 -13.04
C TRP A 332 8.16 -6.77 -13.77
N LEU A 333 9.26 -6.37 -13.12
CA LEU A 333 10.33 -5.58 -13.73
C LEU A 333 11.04 -6.37 -14.85
N SER A 334 11.28 -7.66 -14.64
CA SER A 334 11.88 -8.57 -15.63
C SER A 334 11.00 -8.68 -16.88
N ALA A 335 9.70 -8.90 -16.72
CA ALA A 335 8.73 -8.98 -17.81
C ALA A 335 8.66 -7.69 -18.65
N ARG A 336 9.15 -6.57 -18.11
CA ARG A 336 9.18 -5.25 -18.75
C ARG A 336 10.56 -4.84 -19.23
N GLY A 337 11.56 -5.72 -19.13
CA GLY A 337 12.92 -5.49 -19.60
C GLY A 337 13.70 -4.44 -18.80
N VAL A 338 13.29 -4.19 -17.55
CA VAL A 338 13.93 -3.18 -16.69
C VAL A 338 15.21 -3.68 -16.03
N LEU A 339 15.27 -4.99 -15.76
CA LEU A 339 16.41 -5.60 -15.08
C LEU A 339 17.60 -5.76 -16.04
N GLN A 340 18.80 -5.55 -15.53
CA GLN A 340 20.06 -5.82 -16.21
C GLN A 340 20.28 -7.34 -16.37
N GLY A 341 21.32 -7.73 -17.12
CA GLY A 341 21.62 -9.14 -17.40
C GLY A 341 21.95 -9.99 -16.16
N ASP A 342 22.27 -9.36 -15.05
CA ASP A 342 22.49 -9.98 -13.73
C ASP A 342 21.23 -10.00 -12.84
N GLY A 343 20.08 -9.55 -13.36
CA GLY A 343 18.81 -9.49 -12.65
C GLY A 343 18.65 -8.32 -11.68
N LYS A 344 19.57 -7.36 -11.69
CA LYS A 344 19.52 -6.16 -10.84
C LYS A 344 18.84 -4.99 -11.55
N VAL A 345 18.29 -4.05 -10.79
CA VAL A 345 17.76 -2.79 -11.31
C VAL A 345 18.80 -1.68 -11.16
N HIS A 346 18.99 -0.88 -12.20
CA HIS A 346 19.83 0.32 -12.11
C HIS A 346 19.07 1.46 -11.45
N ILE A 347 19.69 2.08 -10.46
CA ILE A 347 19.19 3.27 -9.77
C ILE A 347 20.29 4.32 -9.82
N GLU A 348 19.96 5.52 -10.27
CA GLU A 348 20.89 6.63 -10.47
C GLU A 348 20.27 7.95 -10.03
N GLY A 349 21.04 9.05 -10.13
CA GLY A 349 20.53 10.39 -9.79
C GLY A 349 20.36 10.66 -8.29
N PHE A 350 21.17 10.04 -7.42
CA PHE A 350 21.14 10.34 -5.97
C PHE A 350 21.63 11.78 -5.68
N LEU A 351 20.83 12.57 -4.95
CA LEU A 351 21.21 13.93 -4.54
C LEU A 351 22.30 13.94 -3.48
N GLY A 352 23.08 15.01 -3.44
CA GLY A 352 23.94 15.26 -2.28
C GLY A 352 23.07 15.52 -1.05
N GLY A 353 23.23 14.72 0.00
CA GLY A 353 22.38 14.73 1.18
C GLY A 353 21.15 13.82 1.10
N TRP A 354 21.09 12.86 0.16
CA TRP A 354 19.96 11.94 0.09
C TRP A 354 19.68 11.24 1.43
N GLY A 355 18.39 11.02 1.74
CA GLY A 355 17.91 10.52 3.02
C GLY A 355 18.17 9.02 3.17
N VAL A 356 19.03 8.65 4.12
CA VAL A 356 19.51 7.27 4.28
C VAL A 356 18.62 6.45 5.23
N ILE A 357 18.24 5.25 4.78
CA ILE A 357 17.51 4.26 5.59
C ILE A 357 18.51 3.30 6.24
N ASN A 358 18.32 2.97 7.51
CA ASN A 358 18.95 1.80 8.11
C ASN A 358 18.12 0.55 7.76
N LYS A 359 16.85 0.51 8.17
CA LYS A 359 15.93 -0.61 7.95
C LYS A 359 14.47 -0.18 8.16
N PRO A 360 13.49 -0.93 7.63
CA PRO A 360 12.12 -0.83 8.13
C PRO A 360 12.00 -1.43 9.54
N GLU A 361 11.09 -0.90 10.35
CA GLU A 361 10.78 -1.45 11.67
C GLU A 361 9.82 -2.66 11.58
N ALA A 362 9.44 -3.21 12.73
CA ALA A 362 8.73 -4.50 12.83
C ALA A 362 7.49 -4.61 11.92
N GLY A 363 7.46 -5.65 11.08
CA GLY A 363 6.39 -5.90 10.11
C GLY A 363 6.56 -5.15 8.79
N GLY A 364 7.58 -4.30 8.67
CA GLY A 364 7.95 -3.67 7.42
C GLY A 364 8.70 -4.59 6.46
N LYS A 365 8.78 -4.14 5.22
CA LYS A 365 9.31 -4.86 4.06
C LYS A 365 10.33 -4.00 3.36
N GLU A 366 11.46 -4.62 3.07
CA GLU A 366 12.49 -4.05 2.22
C GLU A 366 12.25 -4.53 0.78
N TRP A 367 12.19 -3.60 -0.16
CA TRP A 367 11.92 -3.88 -1.57
C TRP A 367 13.19 -3.87 -2.40
N ILE A 368 14.05 -2.89 -2.15
CA ILE A 368 15.24 -2.62 -2.93
C ILE A 368 16.42 -2.46 -1.98
N ARG A 369 17.50 -3.21 -2.24
CA ARG A 369 18.78 -3.12 -1.53
C ARG A 369 19.91 -3.09 -2.53
N GLY A 370 20.85 -2.17 -2.41
CA GLY A 370 21.89 -2.01 -3.42
C GLY A 370 23.25 -1.62 -2.87
N LEU A 371 24.30 -2.13 -3.50
CA LEU A 371 25.66 -1.62 -3.33
C LEU A 371 25.74 -0.26 -4.04
N LEU A 372 26.18 0.76 -3.33
CA LEU A 372 26.47 2.06 -3.90
C LEU A 372 27.78 1.99 -4.70
N ILE A 373 27.72 2.42 -5.94
CA ILE A 373 28.84 2.47 -6.89
C ILE A 373 29.04 3.90 -7.37
N GLU A 374 30.20 4.23 -7.92
CA GLU A 374 30.40 5.51 -8.58
C GLU A 374 29.47 5.63 -9.79
N GLU A 375 28.81 6.78 -9.92
CA GLU A 375 28.03 7.11 -11.10
C GLU A 375 28.98 7.34 -12.29
N GLY A 376 28.73 6.67 -13.42
CA GLY A 376 29.64 6.71 -14.57
C GLY A 376 29.73 8.11 -15.21
N GLU A 377 30.92 8.48 -15.71
CA GLU A 377 31.14 9.75 -16.41
C GLU A 377 30.18 9.93 -17.59
N GLY A 378 29.46 11.05 -17.63
CA GLY A 378 28.58 11.44 -18.74
C GLY A 378 27.08 11.29 -18.51
N ARG A 379 26.66 10.77 -17.36
CA ARG A 379 25.30 10.94 -16.84
C ARG A 379 25.34 12.05 -15.79
N SER A 380 24.47 13.03 -15.93
CA SER A 380 24.61 14.29 -15.21
C SER A 380 24.46 14.04 -13.72
N ALA A 381 25.58 13.99 -12.99
CA ALA A 381 25.56 14.11 -11.54
C ALA A 381 24.78 15.40 -11.23
N HIS A 382 23.57 15.26 -10.70
CA HIS A 382 22.79 16.40 -10.28
C HIS A 382 23.47 17.00 -9.05
N THR A 383 24.44 17.88 -9.29
CA THR A 383 25.06 18.70 -8.25
C THR A 383 24.11 19.81 -7.85
N HIS A 384 22.88 19.48 -7.50
CA HIS A 384 22.09 20.33 -6.62
C HIS A 384 22.50 19.95 -5.21
N ALA A 385 23.72 20.36 -4.84
CA ALA A 385 24.07 20.49 -3.44
C ALA A 385 23.16 21.59 -2.90
N HIS A 386 21.97 21.22 -2.44
CA HIS A 386 21.22 22.12 -1.61
C HIS A 386 22.06 22.34 -0.37
N ALA A 387 22.52 23.57 -0.23
CA ALA A 387 23.11 24.06 1.01
C ALA A 387 21.98 24.22 2.05
N HIS A 388 21.25 23.14 2.35
CA HIS A 388 20.61 23.04 3.65
C HIS A 388 21.75 22.94 4.66
N ASP A 389 21.78 23.94 5.53
CA ASP A 389 22.80 24.33 6.48
C ASP A 389 24.01 23.38 6.64
N LYS A 390 25.21 23.87 6.30
CA LYS A 390 26.54 23.22 6.48
C LYS A 390 26.87 22.89 7.96
N LYS A 391 25.87 22.79 8.83
CA LYS A 391 25.97 22.54 10.26
C LYS A 391 25.24 21.28 10.73
N ARG A 392 24.38 20.67 9.90
CA ARG A 392 23.66 19.43 10.23
C ARG A 392 24.37 18.26 9.55
N GLY A 393 24.69 17.21 10.31
CA GLY A 393 25.60 16.14 9.86
C GLY A 393 27.10 16.42 10.10
N ARG A 394 27.53 16.62 11.36
CA ARG A 394 28.97 16.45 11.73
C ARG A 394 29.38 14.97 11.87
N GLY A 395 28.67 14.08 11.18
CA GLY A 395 28.73 12.63 11.29
C GLY A 395 29.13 11.96 9.97
N ARG A 396 29.34 10.65 10.06
CA ARG A 396 29.73 9.76 8.97
C ARG A 396 28.84 9.95 7.73
N GLN A 397 29.47 10.15 6.57
CA GLN A 397 28.79 10.13 5.27
C GLN A 397 28.59 8.70 4.76
N VAL A 398 27.57 8.50 3.93
CA VAL A 398 27.25 7.23 3.27
C VAL A 398 27.45 7.36 1.78
N GLY A 399 28.30 6.52 1.20
CA GLY A 399 28.65 6.60 -0.21
C GLY A 399 29.12 5.29 -0.81
N THR A 400 29.86 5.38 -1.92
CA THR A 400 30.38 4.23 -2.69
C THR A 400 31.01 3.16 -1.79
N GLY A 401 30.71 1.89 -2.09
CA GLY A 401 31.22 0.72 -1.38
C GLY A 401 30.34 0.26 -0.22
N GLU A 402 29.29 1.02 0.11
CA GLU A 402 28.32 0.62 1.12
C GLU A 402 27.07 -0.02 0.49
N THR A 403 26.58 -1.11 1.08
CA THR A 403 25.27 -1.68 0.72
C THR A 403 24.19 -1.04 1.57
N ARG A 404 23.17 -0.48 0.92
CA ARG A 404 22.09 0.25 1.59
C ARG A 404 20.71 -0.24 1.18
N THR A 405 19.80 -0.18 2.14
CA THR A 405 18.37 -0.26 1.93
C THR A 405 17.94 0.99 1.18
N LEU A 406 17.21 0.86 0.07
CA LEU A 406 16.85 1.99 -0.81
C LEU A 406 15.35 2.21 -0.93
N THR A 407 14.53 1.20 -0.67
CA THR A 407 13.05 1.32 -0.69
C THR A 407 12.42 0.40 0.30
N VAL A 408 11.51 0.93 1.11
CA VAL A 408 10.83 0.20 2.17
C VAL A 408 9.35 0.54 2.22
N THR A 409 8.57 -0.37 2.79
CA THR A 409 7.23 -0.10 3.28
C THR A 409 7.12 -0.56 4.72
N ALA A 410 6.36 0.13 5.56
CA ALA A 410 6.08 -0.32 6.93
C ALA A 410 4.60 -0.08 7.29
N PRO A 411 3.93 -1.03 7.96
CA PRO A 411 2.58 -0.82 8.46
C PRO A 411 2.59 0.11 9.68
N PHE A 412 1.56 0.93 9.82
CA PHE A 412 1.32 1.71 11.04
C PHE A 412 -0.18 1.88 11.29
N GLY A 413 -0.67 1.33 12.40
CA GLY A 413 -2.10 1.23 12.66
C GLY A 413 -2.82 0.44 11.55
N ALA A 414 -3.85 1.04 10.95
CA ALA A 414 -4.56 0.46 9.82
C ALA A 414 -3.95 0.82 8.45
N GLY A 415 -2.98 1.73 8.41
CA GLY A 415 -2.37 2.25 7.18
C GLY A 415 -0.93 1.78 6.99
N LYS A 416 -0.26 2.39 6.01
CA LYS A 416 1.14 2.09 5.68
C LYS A 416 1.91 3.36 5.31
N VAL A 417 3.21 3.30 5.50
CA VAL A 417 4.15 4.26 4.90
C VAL A 417 5.04 3.54 3.89
N LEU A 418 5.40 4.26 2.84
CA LEU A 418 6.37 3.86 1.84
C LEU A 418 7.40 4.96 1.69
N TYR A 419 8.67 4.56 1.65
CA TYR A 419 9.77 5.48 1.45
C TYR A 419 10.79 4.94 0.45
N SER A 420 11.37 5.82 -0.38
CA SER A 420 12.54 5.53 -1.20
C SER A 420 13.61 6.63 -1.08
N SER A 421 14.88 6.22 -0.95
CA SER A 421 16.07 7.10 -0.83
C SER A 421 16.56 7.71 -2.15
N TYR A 422 15.77 7.62 -3.21
CA TYR A 422 16.15 8.05 -4.56
C TYR A 422 14.94 8.62 -5.29
N HIS A 423 15.20 9.45 -6.29
CA HIS A 423 14.14 10.07 -7.09
C HIS A 423 13.47 9.07 -8.01
N THR A 424 12.19 9.30 -8.23
CA THR A 424 11.37 8.59 -9.22
C THR A 424 11.82 8.89 -10.65
N GLU A 425 12.29 10.12 -10.91
CA GLU A 425 12.88 10.54 -12.18
C GLU A 425 14.35 10.97 -11.95
N PRO A 426 15.35 10.17 -12.34
CA PRO A 426 16.76 10.49 -12.09
C PRO A 426 17.33 11.61 -12.98
N GLY A 427 16.51 12.21 -13.86
CA GLY A 427 16.93 13.22 -14.83
C GLY A 427 15.83 14.23 -15.15
N LEU A 428 16.18 15.32 -15.84
CA LEU A 428 15.22 16.36 -16.22
C LEU A 428 14.49 16.07 -17.55
N ASP A 429 15.00 15.12 -18.33
CA ASP A 429 14.48 14.80 -19.66
C ASP A 429 13.24 13.91 -19.54
N PRO A 430 12.04 14.44 -19.85
CA PRO A 430 10.84 13.64 -19.76
C PRO A 430 10.85 12.49 -20.77
N SER A 431 10.26 11.39 -20.37
CA SER A 431 10.05 10.21 -21.21
C SER A 431 8.56 9.90 -21.32
N ASP A 432 8.10 9.58 -22.53
CA ASP A 432 6.73 9.11 -22.77
C ASP A 432 6.48 7.70 -22.18
N THR A 433 7.54 7.00 -21.78
CA THR A 433 7.47 5.69 -21.11
C THR A 433 8.02 5.76 -19.68
N LEU A 434 7.58 4.85 -18.83
CA LEU A 434 8.09 4.74 -17.46
C LEU A 434 9.57 4.33 -17.45
N LEU A 435 10.42 5.19 -16.88
CA LEU A 435 11.83 4.93 -16.58
C LEU A 435 11.97 3.81 -15.52
N PRO A 436 13.16 3.19 -15.36
CA PRO A 436 13.36 2.11 -14.38
C PRO A 436 12.89 2.45 -12.96
N GLN A 437 13.25 3.63 -12.44
CA GLN A 437 12.84 4.11 -11.12
C GLN A 437 11.33 4.40 -11.06
N GLU A 438 10.75 5.03 -12.09
CA GLU A 438 9.30 5.24 -12.21
C GLU A 438 8.51 3.93 -12.24
N GLN A 439 9.08 2.85 -12.80
CA GLN A 439 8.43 1.54 -12.82
C GLN A 439 8.35 0.91 -11.43
N ILE A 440 9.35 1.14 -10.57
CA ILE A 440 9.28 0.70 -9.17
C ILE A 440 8.13 1.43 -8.46
N LEU A 441 8.00 2.76 -8.63
CA LEU A 441 6.86 3.50 -8.10
C LEU A 441 5.54 2.98 -8.65
N ALA A 442 5.48 2.75 -9.96
CA ALA A 442 4.27 2.33 -10.65
C ALA A 442 3.77 0.97 -10.16
N TYR A 443 4.67 0.11 -9.70
CA TYR A 443 4.31 -1.12 -9.00
C TYR A 443 3.82 -0.83 -7.58
N LEU A 444 4.60 -0.04 -6.83
CA LEU A 444 4.45 0.12 -5.39
C LEU A 444 3.22 0.97 -4.97
N VAL A 445 2.74 1.86 -5.82
CA VAL A 445 1.47 2.58 -5.58
C VAL A 445 0.29 1.61 -5.33
N PHE A 446 0.34 0.43 -5.94
CA PHE A 446 -0.68 -0.61 -5.81
C PHE A 446 -0.48 -1.52 -4.59
N GLU A 447 0.60 -1.37 -3.84
CA GLU A 447 0.90 -2.12 -2.61
C GLU A 447 0.40 -1.40 -1.34
N LEU A 448 0.03 -0.12 -1.47
CA LEU A 448 -0.53 0.72 -0.42
C LEU A 448 -2.02 0.46 -0.21
#